data_AF-A0A4P6JXP9-F1
#
_entry.id   AF-A0A4P6JXP9-F1
#
_cell.length_a   1.000
_cell.length_b   1.000
_cell.length_c   1.000
_cell.angle_alpha   90.00
_cell.angle_beta   90.00
_cell.angle_gamma   90.00
#
_symmetry.space_group_name_H-M   'P 1'
#
loop_
_entity.id
_entity.type
_entity.pdbx_description
1 polymer ?
#
loop_
_entity_poly.entity_id
_entity_poly.type
_entity_poly.pdbx_seq_one_letter_code
_entity_poly.pdbx_strand_id
1 'polypeptide(L)'
;MFASPVPSMVSTLSSRVLSFDEAVEMDYSPALLVPISSALSFHADPEYHKACKPGFITYFEEMYERDTQAPQEVVFQPRHYSDLEVGGIVVKEFLSHREELPLGWRVGFLHGWLSALALTNRVAAQEGAEVLCVLVQSERTRHTKQQTHTND
;
A
#
# COMPACT_ATOMS: atom_id res chain seq x y z
N MET A 1 -54.50 7.60 -1.68
CA MET A 1 -53.16 7.22 -1.18
C MET A 1 -52.31 6.88 -2.39
N PHE A 2 -51.41 7.77 -2.81
CA PHE A 2 -50.51 7.53 -3.94
C PHE A 2 -49.09 7.45 -3.39
N ALA A 3 -48.45 6.29 -3.56
CA ALA A 3 -47.07 6.07 -3.17
C ALA A 3 -46.15 6.75 -4.20
N SER A 4 -45.33 7.69 -3.74
CA SER A 4 -44.26 8.29 -4.53
C SER A 4 -43.14 7.26 -4.75
N PRO A 5 -42.58 7.16 -5.97
CA PRO A 5 -41.40 6.34 -6.20
C PRO A 5 -40.18 7.04 -5.61
N VAL A 6 -39.45 6.34 -4.75
CA VAL A 6 -38.15 6.78 -4.24
C VAL A 6 -37.15 6.72 -5.40
N PRO A 7 -36.45 7.82 -5.75
CA PRO A 7 -35.40 7.77 -6.75
C PRO A 7 -34.22 6.96 -6.21
N SER A 8 -33.99 5.81 -6.82
CA SER A 8 -32.83 4.96 -6.59
C SER A 8 -31.59 5.71 -7.09
N MET A 9 -30.89 6.41 -6.20
CA MET A 9 -29.55 6.93 -6.47
C MET A 9 -28.57 5.77 -6.42
N VAL A 10 -28.53 5.00 -7.50
CA VAL A 10 -27.38 4.15 -7.79
C VAL A 10 -26.27 5.12 -8.19
N SER A 11 -25.46 5.54 -7.22
CA SER A 11 -24.19 6.21 -7.47
C SER A 11 -23.37 5.33 -8.40
N THR A 12 -23.38 5.70 -9.67
CA THR A 12 -22.46 5.19 -10.66
C THR A 12 -21.10 5.73 -10.24
N LEU A 13 -20.36 4.96 -9.43
CA LEU A 13 -18.93 5.14 -9.27
C LEU A 13 -18.33 4.91 -10.66
N SER A 14 -18.26 6.01 -11.42
CA SER A 14 -17.56 6.07 -12.68
C SER A 14 -16.17 5.52 -12.40
N SER A 15 -15.87 4.38 -13.01
CA SER A 15 -14.54 3.75 -13.06
C SER A 15 -13.60 4.64 -13.86
N ARG A 16 -13.38 5.87 -13.37
CA ARG A 16 -12.44 6.81 -13.95
C ARG A 16 -11.08 6.41 -13.41
N VAL A 17 -10.24 5.92 -14.29
CA VAL A 17 -8.81 5.74 -14.03
C VAL A 17 -8.25 7.10 -13.64
N LEU A 18 -7.70 7.20 -12.43
CA LEU A 18 -7.02 8.41 -11.97
C LEU A 18 -5.80 8.66 -12.87
N SER A 19 -5.64 9.90 -13.33
CA SER A 19 -4.40 10.32 -14.00
C SER A 19 -3.25 10.43 -13.01
N PHE A 20 -2.00 10.42 -13.50
CA PHE A 20 -0.80 10.51 -12.65
C PHE A 20 -0.81 11.78 -11.81
N ASP A 21 -1.13 12.91 -12.43
CA ASP A 21 -1.20 14.20 -11.75
C ASP A 21 -2.27 14.17 -10.65
N GLU A 22 -3.45 13.58 -10.92
CA GLU A 22 -4.50 13.40 -9.90
C GLU A 22 -4.05 12.44 -8.78
N ALA A 23 -3.31 11.38 -9.08
CA ALA A 23 -2.82 10.42 -8.09
C ALA A 23 -1.68 10.99 -7.22
N VAL A 24 -0.83 11.85 -7.79
CA VAL A 24 0.26 12.55 -7.08
C VAL A 24 -0.27 13.71 -6.23
N GLU A 25 -1.34 14.37 -6.69
CA GLU A 25 -2.06 15.41 -5.96
C GLU A 25 -3.05 14.87 -4.92
N MET A 26 -3.43 13.59 -5.01
CA MET A 26 -4.27 12.96 -3.98
C MET A 26 -3.56 12.96 -2.63
N ASP A 27 -4.23 13.55 -1.64
CA ASP A 27 -3.78 13.46 -0.25
C ASP A 27 -3.76 11.99 0.19
N TYR A 28 -2.54 11.48 0.38
CA TYR A 28 -2.33 10.17 0.98
C TYR A 28 -3.08 10.07 2.31
N SER A 29 -3.92 9.05 2.45
CA SER A 29 -4.59 8.75 3.71
C SER A 29 -4.26 7.34 4.17
N PRO A 30 -3.55 7.18 5.30
CA PRO A 30 -3.33 5.87 5.93
C PRO A 30 -4.64 5.24 6.44
N ALA A 31 -5.77 5.96 6.36
CA ALA A 31 -7.07 5.48 6.79
C ALA A 31 -7.66 4.39 5.88
N LEU A 32 -7.16 4.24 4.65
CA LEU A 32 -7.70 3.29 3.67
C LEU A 32 -7.57 1.82 4.11
N LEU A 33 -6.61 1.53 4.99
CA LEU A 33 -6.33 0.20 5.52
C LEU A 33 -6.62 0.07 7.03
N VAL A 34 -7.38 0.98 7.64
CA VAL A 34 -7.85 0.83 9.03
C VAL A 34 -8.83 -0.36 9.05
N PRO A 35 -8.51 -1.47 9.75
CA PRO A 35 -7.84 -1.47 11.07
C PRO A 35 -6.35 -1.84 11.10
N ILE A 36 -5.71 -2.21 9.98
CA ILE A 36 -4.35 -2.77 9.96
C ILE A 36 -3.29 -1.76 10.42
N SER A 37 -3.48 -0.47 10.13
CA SER A 37 -2.61 0.60 10.63
C SER A 37 -2.46 0.60 12.16
N SER A 38 -3.54 0.25 12.88
CA SER A 38 -3.52 0.19 14.34
C SER A 38 -2.71 -0.99 14.90
N ALA A 39 -2.59 -2.08 14.14
CA ALA A 39 -1.82 -3.27 14.55
C ALA A 39 -0.31 -3.09 14.39
N LEU A 40 0.10 -2.17 13.51
CA LEU A 40 1.51 -1.93 13.20
C LEU A 40 2.20 -1.05 14.25
N SER A 41 1.49 -0.19 14.97
CA SER A 41 2.03 0.70 16.03
C SER A 41 3.23 1.57 15.60
N PHE A 42 3.28 2.00 14.33
CA PHE A 42 4.33 2.90 13.81
C PHE A 42 3.88 4.37 13.71
N HIS A 43 2.72 4.73 14.28
CA HIS A 43 2.17 6.08 14.18
C HIS A 43 3.05 7.19 14.76
N ALA A 44 3.98 6.86 15.66
CA ALA A 44 4.94 7.81 16.22
C ALA A 44 6.31 7.80 15.51
N ASP A 45 6.54 6.87 14.56
CA ASP A 45 7.81 6.73 13.87
C ASP A 45 7.89 7.73 12.69
N PRO A 46 8.82 8.71 12.70
CA PRO A 46 8.92 9.69 11.62
C PRO A 46 9.35 9.06 10.29
N GLU A 47 10.13 7.99 10.31
CA GLU A 47 10.58 7.31 9.08
C GLU A 47 9.44 6.58 8.39
N TYR A 48 8.50 6.04 9.18
CA TYR A 48 7.26 5.47 8.65
C TYR A 48 6.46 6.51 7.87
N HIS A 49 6.21 7.69 8.45
CA HIS A 49 5.42 8.73 7.78
C HIS A 49 6.09 9.27 6.52
N LYS A 50 7.42 9.43 6.54
CA LYS A 50 8.18 9.87 5.37
C LYS A 50 8.09 8.89 4.20
N ALA A 51 8.00 7.59 4.49
CA ALA A 51 8.00 6.53 3.46
C ALA A 51 6.62 6.20 2.88
N CYS A 52 5.55 6.50 3.61
CA CYS A 52 4.17 6.27 3.18
C CYS A 52 3.82 6.88 1.81
N LYS A 53 4.13 8.17 1.62
CA LYS A 53 3.83 8.85 0.35
C LYS A 53 4.63 8.28 -0.83
N PRO A 54 5.96 8.06 -0.72
CA PRO A 54 6.73 7.36 -1.74
C PRO A 54 6.12 6.02 -2.16
N GLY A 55 5.77 5.15 -1.21
CA GLY A 55 5.18 3.85 -1.54
C GLY A 55 3.83 3.95 -2.26
N PHE A 56 2.99 4.92 -1.86
CA PHE A 56 1.73 5.20 -2.52
C PHE A 56 1.92 5.63 -3.99
N ILE A 57 2.90 6.51 -4.25
CA ILE A 57 3.24 6.96 -5.60
C ILE A 57 3.81 5.81 -6.44
N THR A 58 4.72 5.02 -5.88
CA THR A 58 5.36 3.91 -6.60
C THR A 58 4.34 2.89 -7.12
N TYR A 59 3.26 2.61 -6.39
CA TYR A 59 2.19 1.75 -6.90
C TYR A 59 1.62 2.25 -8.24
N PHE A 60 1.37 3.56 -8.35
CA PHE A 60 0.84 4.13 -9.60
C PHE A 60 1.91 4.19 -10.68
N GLU A 61 3.16 4.52 -10.34
CA GLU A 61 4.28 4.51 -11.29
C GLU A 61 4.47 3.13 -11.94
N GLU A 62 4.27 2.04 -11.19
CA GLU A 62 4.32 0.66 -11.69
C GLU A 62 3.21 0.30 -12.70
N MET A 63 2.14 1.10 -12.75
CA MET A 63 1.03 0.96 -13.70
C MET A 63 1.27 1.72 -15.00
N TYR A 64 2.32 2.54 -15.06
CA TYR A 64 2.65 3.30 -16.25
C TYR A 64 3.71 2.56 -17.09
N GLU A 65 3.42 2.36 -18.36
CA GLU A 65 4.35 1.74 -19.32
C GLU A 65 4.57 2.69 -20.50
N ARG A 66 5.75 2.62 -21.13
CA ARG A 66 6.00 3.37 -22.36
C ARG A 66 5.17 2.76 -23.49
N ASP A 67 4.51 3.61 -24.28
CA ASP A 67 3.77 3.12 -25.45
C ASP A 67 4.76 2.53 -26.47
N THR A 68 4.53 1.28 -26.85
CA THR A 68 5.32 0.56 -27.86
C THR A 68 5.24 1.19 -29.25
N GLN A 69 4.13 1.88 -29.56
CA GLN A 69 3.90 2.57 -30.83
C GLN A 69 4.36 4.03 -30.79
N ALA A 70 4.38 4.64 -29.61
CA ALA A 70 4.82 6.01 -29.38
C ALA A 70 5.74 6.10 -28.14
N PRO A 71 7.05 5.76 -28.25
CA PRO A 71 7.94 5.62 -27.08
C PRO A 71 8.17 6.87 -26.22
N GLN A 72 7.68 8.02 -26.69
CA GLN A 72 7.70 9.31 -25.99
C GLN A 72 6.50 9.49 -25.06
N GLU A 73 5.46 8.67 -25.23
CA GLU A 73 4.21 8.70 -24.48
C GLU A 73 4.23 7.60 -23.41
N VAL A 74 3.61 7.91 -22.27
CA VAL A 74 3.46 6.99 -21.14
C VAL A 74 1.97 6.71 -20.99
N VAL A 75 1.60 5.44 -21.03
CA VAL A 75 0.21 4.99 -20.95
C VAL A 75 -0.04 4.26 -19.65
N PHE A 76 -1.19 4.53 -19.03
CA PHE A 76 -1.64 3.81 -17.84
C PHE A 76 -2.16 2.43 -18.27
N GLN A 77 -1.55 1.38 -17.76
CA GLN A 77 -1.98 0.01 -17.91
C GLN A 77 -2.39 -0.54 -16.53
N PRO A 78 -3.70 -0.62 -16.24
CA PRO A 78 -4.15 -1.19 -14.98
C PRO A 78 -3.66 -2.64 -14.85
N ARG A 79 -2.93 -2.95 -13.78
CA ARG A 79 -2.55 -4.32 -13.44
C ARG A 79 -3.51 -4.87 -12.39
N HIS A 80 -3.91 -6.11 -12.61
CA HIS A 80 -4.66 -6.88 -11.63
C HIS A 80 -3.67 -7.79 -10.89
N TYR A 81 -3.49 -7.52 -9.60
CA TYR A 81 -2.73 -8.42 -8.73
C TYR A 81 -3.64 -9.46 -8.08
N SER A 82 -3.20 -10.70 -8.08
CA SER A 82 -3.70 -11.75 -7.21
C SER A 82 -3.15 -11.62 -5.80
N ASP A 83 -3.82 -12.21 -4.82
CA ASP A 83 -3.41 -12.15 -3.42
C ASP A 83 -2.01 -12.75 -3.21
N LEU A 84 -1.68 -13.82 -3.94
CA LEU A 84 -0.37 -14.46 -3.92
C LEU A 84 0.74 -13.52 -4.44
N GLU A 85 0.47 -12.77 -5.50
CA GLU A 85 1.42 -11.81 -6.05
C GLU A 85 1.65 -10.66 -5.07
N VAL A 86 0.59 -10.12 -4.47
CA VAL A 86 0.70 -9.06 -3.46
C VAL A 86 1.52 -9.54 -2.26
N GLY A 87 1.23 -10.73 -1.72
CA GLY A 87 2.02 -11.31 -0.63
C GLY A 87 3.50 -11.48 -1.00
N GLY A 88 3.78 -11.95 -2.22
CA GLY A 88 5.12 -12.09 -2.76
C GLY A 88 5.87 -10.75 -2.85
N ILE A 89 5.21 -9.70 -3.35
CA ILE A 89 5.76 -8.34 -3.42
C ILE A 89 6.06 -7.82 -2.02
N VAL A 90 5.11 -7.93 -1.09
CA VAL A 90 5.30 -7.47 0.30
C VAL A 90 6.50 -8.15 0.95
N VAL A 91 6.63 -9.48 0.83
CA VAL A 91 7.77 -10.23 1.39
C VAL A 91 9.08 -9.81 0.72
N LYS A 92 9.11 -9.76 -0.61
CA LYS A 92 10.29 -9.39 -1.38
C LYS A 92 10.77 -7.99 -0.98
N GLU A 93 9.92 -6.98 -1.10
CA GLU A 93 10.28 -5.59 -0.84
C GLU A 93 10.63 -5.36 0.63
N PHE A 94 9.93 -6.00 1.57
CA PHE A 94 10.26 -5.90 3.00
C PHE A 94 11.67 -6.44 3.31
N LEU A 95 12.11 -7.49 2.62
CA LEU A 95 13.39 -8.16 2.85
C LEU A 95 14.54 -7.57 2.03
N SER A 96 14.29 -7.08 0.81
CA SER A 96 15.31 -6.53 -0.10
C SER A 96 16.14 -5.42 0.54
N HIS A 97 15.50 -4.58 1.36
CA HIS A 97 16.14 -3.40 1.96
C HIS A 97 16.38 -3.54 3.47
N ARG A 98 16.40 -4.78 3.98
CA ARG A 98 16.44 -5.04 5.42
C ARG A 98 17.67 -4.48 6.13
N GLU A 99 18.82 -4.44 5.45
CA GLU A 99 20.09 -3.94 5.99
C GLU A 99 20.31 -2.45 5.72
N GLU A 100 19.61 -1.89 4.73
CA GLU A 100 19.83 -0.52 4.25
C GLU A 100 18.84 0.47 4.86
N LEU A 101 17.60 0.05 5.09
CA LEU A 101 16.50 0.94 5.47
C LEU A 101 15.94 0.62 6.86
N PRO A 102 15.65 1.66 7.68
CA PRO A 102 14.98 1.47 8.97
C PRO A 102 13.66 0.71 8.83
N LEU A 103 13.31 -0.07 9.86
CA LEU A 103 12.06 -0.83 9.86
C LEU A 103 10.83 0.07 9.63
N GLY A 104 10.79 1.24 10.28
CA GLY A 104 9.72 2.23 10.09
C GLY A 104 9.56 2.62 8.63
N TRP A 105 10.67 2.93 7.94
CA TRP A 105 10.66 3.27 6.52
C TRP A 105 10.09 2.15 5.66
N ARG A 106 10.59 0.91 5.83
CA ARG A 106 10.11 -0.26 5.06
C ARG A 106 8.62 -0.51 5.24
N VAL A 107 8.13 -0.40 6.49
CA VAL A 107 6.71 -0.57 6.81
C VAL A 107 5.88 0.57 6.24
N GLY A 108 6.36 1.81 6.34
CA GLY A 108 5.68 2.99 5.79
C GLY A 108 5.52 2.89 4.28
N PHE A 109 6.60 2.56 3.58
CA PHE A 109 6.59 2.35 2.13
C PHE A 109 5.54 1.32 1.71
N LEU A 110 5.61 0.11 2.27
CA LEU A 110 4.68 -0.96 1.92
C LEU A 110 3.23 -0.64 2.30
N HIS A 111 3.02 0.03 3.42
CA HIS A 111 1.69 0.48 3.80
C HIS A 111 1.15 1.55 2.84
N GLY A 112 2.01 2.45 2.36
CA GLY A 112 1.70 3.40 1.30
C GLY A 112 1.26 2.69 0.01
N TRP A 113 2.06 1.75 -0.46
CA TRP A 113 1.81 0.97 -1.68
C TRP A 113 0.49 0.19 -1.58
N LEU A 114 0.26 -0.51 -0.46
CA LEU A 114 -0.98 -1.24 -0.22
C LEU A 114 -2.20 -0.32 -0.10
N SER A 115 -2.02 0.90 0.43
CA SER A 115 -3.11 1.89 0.49
C SER A 115 -3.54 2.33 -0.90
N ALA A 116 -2.59 2.48 -1.84
CA ALA A 116 -2.89 2.78 -3.23
C ALA A 116 -3.59 1.61 -3.93
N LEU A 117 -3.10 0.38 -3.74
CA LEU A 117 -3.76 -0.83 -4.22
C LEU A 117 -5.20 -0.95 -3.71
N ALA A 118 -5.49 -0.54 -2.47
CA ALA A 118 -6.83 -0.62 -1.90
C ALA A 118 -7.89 0.21 -2.66
N LEU A 119 -7.47 1.18 -3.48
CA LEU A 119 -8.36 1.95 -4.35
C LEU A 119 -8.90 1.14 -5.53
N THR A 120 -8.17 0.11 -5.98
CA THR A 120 -8.51 -0.71 -7.15
C THR A 120 -8.83 -2.17 -6.77
N ASN A 121 -8.15 -2.72 -5.76
CA ASN A 121 -8.36 -4.06 -5.23
C ASN A 121 -8.16 -4.09 -3.71
N ARG A 122 -9.24 -3.76 -2.98
CA ARG A 122 -9.24 -3.70 -1.51
C ARG A 122 -8.94 -5.04 -0.85
N VAL A 123 -9.41 -6.16 -1.41
CA VAL A 123 -9.24 -7.49 -0.82
C VAL A 123 -7.76 -7.87 -0.82
N ALA A 124 -7.10 -7.80 -1.98
CA ALA A 124 -5.68 -8.12 -2.09
C ALA A 124 -4.80 -7.17 -1.24
N ALA A 125 -5.17 -5.89 -1.17
CA ALA A 125 -4.49 -4.94 -0.29
C ALA A 125 -4.58 -5.32 1.20
N GLN A 126 -5.74 -5.82 1.64
CA GLN A 126 -5.92 -6.28 3.02
C GLN A 126 -5.08 -7.52 3.32
N GLU A 127 -5.07 -8.51 2.42
CA GLU A 127 -4.25 -9.71 2.60
C GLU A 127 -2.75 -9.38 2.62
N GLY A 128 -2.28 -8.50 1.72
CA GLY A 128 -0.90 -8.02 1.74
C GLY A 128 -0.53 -7.32 3.05
N ALA A 129 -1.46 -6.57 3.62
CA ALA A 129 -1.25 -5.85 4.86
C ALA A 129 -1.25 -6.79 6.09
N GLU A 130 -1.97 -7.92 6.05
CA GLU A 130 -1.83 -9.00 7.04
C GLU A 130 -0.45 -9.65 6.98
N VAL A 131 0.07 -9.94 5.77
CA VAL A 131 1.44 -10.44 5.58
C VAL A 131 2.46 -9.47 6.16
N LEU A 132 2.31 -8.16 5.91
CA LEU A 132 3.18 -7.13 6.47
C LEU A 132 3.17 -7.15 8.01
N CYS A 133 2.00 -7.33 8.64
CA CYS A 133 1.91 -7.43 10.10
C CYS A 133 2.71 -8.62 10.66
N VAL A 134 2.61 -9.78 10.03
CA VAL A 134 3.37 -10.98 10.43
C VAL A 134 4.87 -10.74 10.33
N LEU A 135 5.33 -10.12 9.24
CA LEU A 135 6.74 -9.80 9.02
C LEU A 135 7.28 -8.87 10.11
N VAL A 136 6.55 -7.80 10.41
CA VAL A 136 6.88 -6.82 11.47
C VAL A 136 6.99 -7.48 12.84
N GLN A 137 6.02 -8.34 13.19
CA GLN A 137 6.05 -9.07 14.46
C GLN A 137 7.26 -10.01 14.55
N SER A 138 7.59 -10.69 13.45
CA SER A 138 8.76 -11.57 13.38
C SER A 138 10.06 -10.79 13.59
N GLU A 139 10.18 -9.60 13.00
CA GLU A 139 11.37 -8.76 13.08
C GLU A 139 11.55 -8.20 14.50
N ARG A 140 10.47 -7.68 15.11
CA ARG A 140 10.47 -7.22 16.50
C ARG A 140 10.94 -8.31 17.46
N THR A 141 10.46 -9.54 17.28
CA THR A 141 10.85 -10.69 18.10
C THR A 141 12.34 -11.04 17.97
N ARG A 142 12.93 -10.88 16.77
CA ARG A 142 14.37 -11.11 16.57
C ARG A 142 15.22 -10.10 17.33
N HIS A 143 14.83 -8.82 17.33
CA HIS A 143 15.57 -7.77 18.05
C HIS A 143 15.54 -7.97 19.57
N THR A 144 14.41 -8.40 20.15
CA THR A 144 14.33 -8.68 21.60
C THR A 144 15.27 -9.82 22.02
N LYS A 145 15.40 -10.89 21.21
CA LYS A 145 16.27 -12.03 21.53
C LYS A 145 17.76 -11.72 21.42
N GLN A 146 18.16 -10.80 20.53
CA GLN A 146 19.56 -10.41 20.38
C GLN A 146 20.05 -9.55 21.55
N GLN A 147 19.18 -8.72 22.14
CA GLN A 147 19.53 -7.89 23.30
C GLN A 147 19.68 -8.69 24.60
N THR A 148 18.99 -9.83 24.73
CA THR A 148 19.12 -10.69 25.92
C THR A 148 20.41 -11.52 25.96
N HIS A 149 21.08 -11.72 24.83
CA HIS A 149 22.30 -12.54 24.74
C HIS A 149 23.61 -11.76 24.86
N THR A 150 23.57 -10.43 25.03
CA THR A 150 24.77 -9.57 25.11
C THR A 150 25.14 -9.15 26.54
N ASN A 151 24.44 -9.66 27.57
CA ASN A 151 24.62 -9.29 28.97
C ASN A 151 25.21 -10.42 29.86
N ASP A 152 25.75 -11.49 29.27
CA ASP A 152 26.53 -12.53 29.96
C ASP A 152 28.01 -12.44 29.56
#